data_AF-A0A0R1YDV3-F1
#
_entry.id   AF-A0A0R1YDV3-F1
#
_cell.length_a   1.000
_cell.length_b   1.000
_cell.length_c   1.000
_cell.angle_alpha   90.00
_cell.angle_beta   90.00
_cell.angle_gamma   90.00
#
_symmetry.space_group_name_H-M   'P 1'
#
loop_
_entity.id
_entity.type
_entity.pdbx_description
1 polymer ?
#
loop_
_entity_poly.entity_id
_entity_poly.type
_entity_poly.pdbx_seq_one_letter_code
_entity_poly.pdbx_strand_id
1 'polypeptide(L)'
;MSEKLIQFKVPEEIKDKLDKMFNSDGTTTPQGFRILAFQLAKMNQSPFAYYFENYSEKVNNRIKQELRDDELKELGILPDDAEEYNSDEEIRKAFKKHFGE
;
A
#
# COMPACT_ATOMS: atom_id res chain seq x y z
N MET A 1 -21.75 13.65 29.57
CA MET A 1 -20.70 12.92 28.83
C MET A 1 -20.08 11.92 29.78
N SER A 2 -20.16 10.62 29.50
CA SER A 2 -19.46 9.60 30.31
C SER A 2 -18.02 9.50 29.79
N GLU A 3 -17.05 9.92 30.59
CA GLU A 3 -15.64 9.70 30.27
C GLU A 3 -15.32 8.23 30.54
N LYS A 4 -14.80 7.53 29.52
CA LYS A 4 -14.34 6.14 29.62
C LYS A 4 -12.82 6.11 29.46
N LEU A 5 -12.16 5.38 30.34
CA LEU A 5 -10.71 5.17 30.29
C LEU A 5 -10.38 4.01 29.36
N ILE A 6 -9.40 4.24 28.49
CA ILE A 6 -8.83 3.21 27.61
C ILE A 6 -7.45 2.85 28.18
N GLN A 7 -7.24 1.57 28.44
CA GLN A 7 -5.97 1.02 28.90
C GLN A 7 -5.44 0.04 27.86
N PHE A 8 -4.16 0.15 27.52
CA PHE A 8 -3.48 -0.74 26.59
C PHE A 8 -2.05 -0.97 27.07
N LYS A 9 -1.52 -2.15 26.77
CA LYS A 9 -0.15 -2.53 27.14
C LYS A 9 0.79 -2.15 26.01
N VAL A 10 1.89 -1.49 26.35
CA VAL A 10 2.93 -1.08 25.42
C VAL A 10 4.29 -1.36 26.07
N PRO A 11 5.29 -1.83 25.31
CA PRO A 11 6.66 -1.90 25.80
C PRO A 11 7.15 -0.54 26.31
N GLU A 12 7.95 -0.54 27.38
CA GLU A 12 8.46 0.68 28.00
C GLU A 12 9.24 1.56 27.03
N GLU A 13 10.10 0.94 26.20
CA GLU A 13 10.88 1.64 25.18
C GLU A 13 10.02 2.41 24.16
N ILE A 14 8.86 1.85 23.79
CA ILE A 14 7.95 2.48 22.83
C ILE A 14 7.22 3.64 23.50
N LYS A 15 6.81 3.47 24.77
CA LYS A 15 6.19 4.54 25.55
C LYS A 15 7.13 5.75 25.67
N ASP A 16 8.38 5.52 26.04
CA ASP A 16 9.36 6.60 26.21
C ASP A 16 9.63 7.36 24.91
N LYS A 17 9.66 6.65 23.78
CA LYS A 17 9.79 7.26 22.45
C LYS A 17 8.55 8.10 22.10
N LEU A 18 7.35 7.58 22.35
CA LEU A 18 6.11 8.31 22.11
C LEU A 18 6.04 9.57 22.96
N ASP A 19 6.33 9.47 24.25
CA ASP A 19 6.33 10.61 25.16
C ASP A 19 7.31 11.70 24.71
N LYS A 20 8.53 11.32 24.28
CA LYS A 20 9.51 12.28 23.73
C LYS A 20 9.02 12.95 22.44
N MET A 21 8.45 12.19 21.52
CA MET A 21 7.97 12.69 20.23
C MET A 21 6.77 13.63 20.41
N PHE A 22 5.78 13.24 21.21
CA PHE A 22 4.63 14.10 21.45
C PHE A 22 5.03 15.37 22.22
N ASN A 23 5.96 15.26 23.18
CA ASN A 23 6.48 16.42 23.89
C ASN A 23 7.23 17.39 22.97
N SER A 24 7.98 16.89 21.97
CA SER A 24 8.63 17.77 20.98
C SER A 24 7.62 18.54 20.14
N ASP A 25 6.44 17.94 19.90
CA ASP A 25 5.35 18.55 19.14
C ASP A 25 4.42 19.40 20.03
N GLY A 26 4.74 19.59 21.31
CA GLY A 26 3.95 20.36 22.27
C GLY A 26 2.66 19.67 22.72
N THR A 27 2.59 18.36 22.58
CA THR A 27 1.42 17.54 22.94
C THR A 27 1.80 16.46 23.95
N THR A 28 0.80 15.83 24.57
CA THR A 28 1.02 14.66 25.42
C THR A 28 0.58 13.38 24.71
N THR A 29 1.17 12.24 25.07
CA THR A 29 0.78 10.93 24.52
C THR A 29 -0.73 10.67 24.60
N PRO A 30 -1.42 10.90 25.74
CA PRO A 30 -2.88 10.74 25.78
C PRO A 30 -3.64 11.67 24.83
N GLN A 31 -3.18 12.90 24.62
CA GLN A 31 -3.80 13.83 23.66
C GLN A 31 -3.57 13.37 22.23
N GLY A 32 -2.35 12.93 21.89
CA GLY A 32 -2.01 12.35 20.59
C GLY A 32 -2.93 11.17 20.24
N PHE A 33 -3.12 10.24 21.17
CA PHE A 33 -4.06 9.12 20.98
C PHE A 33 -5.51 9.56 20.82
N ARG A 34 -5.96 10.60 21.52
CA ARG A 34 -7.32 11.16 21.31
C ARG A 34 -7.48 11.72 19.91
N ILE A 35 -6.47 12.41 19.38
CA ILE A 35 -6.49 12.95 18.01
C ILE A 35 -6.61 11.80 17.00
N LEU A 36 -5.78 10.76 17.16
CA LEU A 36 -5.83 9.58 16.29
C LEU A 36 -7.19 8.87 16.35
N ALA A 37 -7.73 8.67 17.56
CA ALA A 37 -9.04 8.05 17.75
C ALA A 37 -10.16 8.88 17.11
N PHE A 38 -10.07 10.22 17.21
CA PHE A 38 -11.04 11.12 16.59
C PHE A 38 -10.96 11.08 15.05
N GLN A 39 -9.75 11.05 14.49
CA GLN A 39 -9.54 10.90 13.05
C GLN A 39 -10.11 9.59 12.53
N LEU A 40 -9.81 8.47 13.21
CA LEU A 40 -10.36 7.15 12.88
C LEU A 40 -11.89 7.16 12.90
N ALA A 41 -12.51 7.70 13.97
CA ALA A 41 -13.95 7.73 14.11
C ALA A 41 -14.64 8.64 13.08
N LYS A 42 -14.02 9.78 12.73
CA LYS A 42 -14.60 10.76 11.81
C LYS A 42 -14.42 10.39 10.34
N MET A 43 -13.25 9.89 9.97
CA MET A 43 -12.89 9.62 8.57
C MET A 43 -13.20 8.17 8.16
N ASN A 44 -13.48 7.29 9.12
CA ASN A 44 -13.68 5.85 8.92
C ASN A 44 -12.54 5.20 8.10
N GLN A 45 -11.35 5.79 8.17
CA GLN A 45 -10.15 5.38 7.46
C GLN A 45 -8.97 5.51 8.42
N SER A 46 -7.99 4.62 8.23
CA SER A 46 -6.74 4.66 8.97
C SER A 46 -6.00 5.97 8.68
N PRO A 47 -5.36 6.62 9.68
CA PRO A 47 -4.44 7.74 9.46
C PRO A 47 -3.32 7.42 8.47
N PHE A 48 -3.04 6.12 8.26
CA PHE A 48 -2.02 5.64 7.33
C PHE A 48 -2.57 5.29 5.94
N ALA A 49 -3.88 5.41 5.70
CA ALA A 49 -4.52 4.99 4.44
C ALA A 49 -3.86 5.65 3.22
N TYR A 50 -3.62 6.96 3.27
CA TYR A 50 -2.99 7.70 2.17
C TYR A 50 -1.57 7.22 1.84
N TYR A 51 -0.81 6.74 2.84
CA TYR A 51 0.52 6.20 2.61
C TYR A 51 0.47 4.91 1.78
N PHE A 52 -0.50 4.04 2.06
CA PHE A 52 -0.71 2.81 1.30
C PHE A 52 -1.34 3.07 -0.08
N GLU A 53 -2.24 4.04 -0.17
CA GLU A 53 -2.84 4.46 -1.45
C GLU A 53 -1.74 4.89 -2.43
N ASN A 54 -0.81 5.75 -2.03
CA ASN A 54 0.29 6.19 -2.90
C ASN A 54 1.19 5.05 -3.37
N TYR A 55 1.41 4.03 -2.55
CA TYR A 55 2.17 2.84 -2.95
C TYR A 55 1.40 1.99 -3.95
N SER A 56 0.11 1.78 -3.67
CA SER A 56 -0.79 1.02 -4.54
C SER A 56 -1.13 1.73 -5.84
N GLU A 57 -1.09 3.06 -5.87
CA GLU A 57 -1.46 3.89 -7.01
C GLU A 57 -0.49 3.66 -8.17
N LYS A 58 0.81 3.56 -7.89
CA LYS A 58 1.82 3.24 -8.93
C LYS A 58 1.56 1.87 -9.56
N VAL A 59 1.27 0.87 -8.73
CA VAL A 59 0.97 -0.49 -9.19
C VAL A 59 -0.33 -0.51 -9.99
N ASN A 60 -1.37 0.14 -9.48
CA ASN A 60 -2.67 0.27 -10.16
C ASN A 60 -2.55 1.01 -11.49
N ASN A 61 -1.75 2.07 -11.57
CA ASN A 61 -1.57 2.83 -12.80
C ASN A 61 -0.82 2.01 -13.86
N ARG A 62 0.19 1.22 -13.44
CA ARG A 62 0.88 0.28 -14.33
C ARG A 62 -0.08 -0.78 -14.86
N ILE A 63 -0.82 -1.46 -13.98
CA ILE A 63 -1.79 -2.50 -14.38
C ILE A 63 -2.86 -1.90 -15.30
N LYS A 64 -3.37 -0.70 -15.01
CA LYS A 64 -4.33 0.00 -15.87
C LYS A 64 -3.76 0.38 -17.24
N GLN A 65 -2.46 0.63 -17.35
CA GLN A 65 -1.81 0.86 -18.64
C GLN A 65 -1.69 -0.44 -19.42
N GLU A 66 -1.16 -1.50 -18.78
CA GLU A 66 -1.02 -2.83 -19.38
C GLU A 66 -2.37 -3.35 -19.92
N LEU A 67 -3.44 -3.27 -19.11
CA LEU A 67 -4.78 -3.67 -19.55
C LEU A 67 -5.29 -2.88 -20.75
N ARG A 68 -5.04 -1.56 -20.80
CA ARG A 68 -5.44 -0.73 -21.96
C ARG A 68 -4.62 -1.09 -23.19
N ASP A 69 -3.33 -1.34 -23.04
CA ASP A 69 -2.46 -1.68 -24.15
C ASP A 69 -2.86 -3.05 -24.72
N ASP A 70 -3.20 -4.02 -23.86
CA ASP A 70 -3.74 -5.33 -24.27
C ASP A 70 -5.08 -5.18 -25.02
N GLU A 71 -6.01 -4.36 -24.52
CA GLU A 71 -7.26 -4.04 -25.23
C GLU A 71 -7.01 -3.42 -26.61
N LEU A 72 -6.03 -2.51 -26.72
CA LEU A 72 -5.68 -1.86 -27.99
C LEU A 72 -5.02 -2.81 -28.98
N LYS A 73 -4.27 -3.81 -28.50
CA LYS A 73 -3.72 -4.89 -29.34
C LYS A 73 -4.83 -5.78 -29.88
N GLU A 74 -5.79 -6.18 -29.04
CA GLU A 74 -6.96 -6.97 -29.47
C GLU A 74 -7.79 -6.24 -30.54
N LEU A 75 -7.93 -4.92 -30.42
CA LEU A 75 -8.60 -4.08 -31.40
C LEU A 75 -7.77 -3.82 -32.68
N GLY A 76 -6.52 -4.29 -32.75
CA GLY A 76 -5.62 -4.09 -33.88
C GLY A 76 -5.12 -2.64 -34.04
N ILE A 77 -5.24 -1.82 -33.00
CA ILE A 77 -4.76 -0.42 -32.99
C ILE A 77 -3.26 -0.38 -32.67
N LEU A 78 -2.81 -1.22 -31.74
CA LEU A 78 -1.39 -1.47 -31.49
C LEU A 78 -0.95 -2.77 -32.19
N PRO A 79 0.32 -2.84 -32.64
CA PRO A 79 0.86 -4.09 -33.15
C PRO A 79 0.91 -5.12 -32.03
N ASP A 80 0.46 -6.34 -32.34
CA ASP A 80 0.63 -7.47 -31.45
C ASP A 80 2.12 -7.85 -31.43
N ASP A 81 2.75 -7.66 -30.27
CA ASP A 81 4.13 -8.00 -29.98
C ASP A 81 4.24 -9.26 -29.11
N ALA A 82 3.14 -10.02 -28.96
CA ALA A 82 3.16 -11.28 -28.25
C ALA A 82 4.10 -12.28 -28.93
N GLU A 83 5.02 -12.86 -28.16
CA GLU A 83 5.84 -13.97 -28.62
C GLU A 83 4.98 -15.25 -28.66
N GLU A 84 4.59 -15.68 -29.86
CA GLU A 84 3.95 -16.98 -30.06
C GLU A 84 5.00 -18.10 -29.94
N TYR A 85 4.85 -18.95 -28.92
CA TYR A 85 5.66 -20.15 -28.78
C TYR A 85 4.94 -21.36 -29.36
N ASN A 86 5.58 -22.06 -30.28
CA ASN A 86 4.97 -23.17 -31.02
C ASN A 86 5.41 -24.54 -30.48
N SER A 87 6.23 -24.57 -29.42
CA SER A 87 6.71 -25.80 -28.81
C SER A 87 6.98 -25.68 -27.31
N ASP A 88 6.84 -26.78 -26.57
CA ASP A 88 7.12 -26.85 -25.13
C ASP A 88 8.58 -26.52 -24.79
N GLU A 89 9.53 -26.77 -25.70
CA GLU A 89 10.94 -26.44 -25.51
C GLU A 89 11.19 -24.93 -25.56
N GLU A 90 10.52 -24.22 -26.47
CA GLU A 90 10.59 -22.76 -26.58
C GLU A 90 9.99 -22.08 -25.34
N ILE A 91 8.85 -22.57 -24.85
CA ILE A 91 8.21 -22.09 -23.63
C ILE A 91 9.15 -22.25 -22.42
N ARG A 92 9.78 -23.42 -22.27
CA ARG A 92 10.73 -23.67 -21.17
C ARG A 92 11.97 -22.78 -21.25
N LYS A 93 12.46 -22.52 -22.47
CA LYS A 93 13.62 -21.65 -22.70
C LYS A 93 13.30 -20.17 -22.42
N ALA A 94 12.13 -19.71 -22.83
CA ALA A 94 11.64 -18.36 -22.55
C ALA A 94 11.41 -18.14 -21.04
N PHE A 95 10.81 -19.11 -20.37
CA PHE A 95 10.60 -19.06 -18.92
C PHE A 95 11.92 -18.92 -18.16
N LYS A 96 12.93 -19.74 -18.48
CA LYS A 96 14.28 -19.63 -17.89
C LYS A 96 14.94 -18.27 -18.16
N LYS A 97 14.75 -17.72 -19.35
CA LYS A 97 15.33 -16.41 -19.75
C LYS A 97 14.74 -15.24 -18.96
N HIS A 98 13.43 -15.28 -18.66
CA HIS A 98 12.73 -14.16 -18.03
C HIS A 98 12.64 -14.24 -16.50
N PHE A 99 12.60 -15.44 -15.93
CA PHE A 99 12.37 -15.62 -14.48
C PHE A 99 13.57 -16.19 -13.71
N GLY A 100 14.64 -16.60 -14.40
CA GLY A 100 15.77 -17.30 -13.78
C GLY A 100 15.40 -18.72 -13.36
N GLU A 101 16.39 -19.56 -13.04
CA GLU A 101 16.16 -20.88 -12.43
C GLU A 101 15.65 -20.76 -10.98
#